data_AF-A0A8J4UD20-F1
#
_entry.id   AF-A0A8J4UD20-F1
#
_cell.length_a   1.000
_cell.length_b   1.000
_cell.length_c   1.000
_cell.angle_alpha   90.00
_cell.angle_beta   90.00
_cell.angle_gamma   90.00
#
_symmetry.space_group_name_H-M   'P 1'
#
loop_
_entity.id
_entity.type
_entity.pdbx_description
1 polymer ?
#
loop_
_entity_poly.entity_id
_entity_poly.type
_entity_poly.pdbx_seq_one_letter_code
_entity_poly.pdbx_strand_id
1 'polypeptide(L)'
;MAQVQVTSTRFSWTTLLALSQFTYLLLGATVFQLLEKEAESQNRNHFQMEKLSFLANYTCLDGAALEKFVQVILDARESGVNPSGNSTNPSNWDFGSSFFFAGTVVTTIGKLTPNHYLTTIRMLMHRYGNLSPTTYPGQVFCVFYALCGIPLNLAFLNQLSKCLSMHLGRLEHRMVSMVPHKQCVEVLTVTLFLLMGSVLFLIFPPVIFSYVEDWSYGEGFYYVFITLSTIGFGDYVVGNGQEKQNVSLYRCLAAVWIIFALAWLALLLNIGARIMEHFLGLKQPSVTAGDEQRSSFMDDISKYGMSLKTNNTSGGFWKFTSSAVFAAAVVTTIGYGNVVPTTTQGRVFCVIFAIFGIPLNMVVLNQVGKYMLAIERNFCTMIAKKTSHQKRVLVCLHFSLFIASGILYLVVPMMFFQAYEGWTLTEGMYYCFITLSTVGFGDFVA
;
A
#
# COMPACT_ATOMS: atom_id res chain seq x y z
N MET A 1 19.99 -56.98 4.02
CA MET A 1 19.70 -55.81 3.19
C MET A 1 18.91 -54.81 4.02
N ALA A 2 19.59 -53.82 4.59
CA ALA A 2 18.93 -52.73 5.29
C ALA A 2 18.39 -51.75 4.24
N GLN A 3 17.06 -51.58 4.17
CA GLN A 3 16.47 -50.55 3.34
C GLN A 3 16.77 -49.18 3.95
N VAL A 4 17.56 -48.39 3.24
CA VAL A 4 17.74 -46.96 3.51
C VAL A 4 16.40 -46.29 3.27
N GLN A 5 15.64 -46.02 4.33
CA GLN A 5 14.54 -45.07 4.28
C GLN A 5 15.13 -43.69 4.06
N VAL A 6 15.12 -43.24 2.81
CA VAL A 6 15.32 -41.83 2.47
C VAL A 6 14.18 -41.07 3.12
N THR A 7 14.47 -40.43 4.25
CA THR A 7 13.59 -39.45 4.87
C THR A 7 13.43 -38.30 3.88
N SER A 8 12.30 -38.28 3.16
CA SER A 8 11.97 -37.12 2.32
C SER A 8 11.82 -35.92 3.25
N THR A 9 12.76 -34.98 3.19
CA THR A 9 12.63 -33.67 3.82
C THR A 9 11.38 -33.02 3.26
N ARG A 10 10.28 -33.05 4.02
CA ARG A 10 9.06 -32.30 3.67
C ARG A 10 9.38 -30.82 3.83
N PHE A 11 9.82 -30.20 2.74
CA PHE A 11 9.99 -28.76 2.67
C PHE A 11 8.65 -28.10 3.02
N SER A 12 8.62 -27.24 4.04
CA SER A 12 7.38 -26.58 4.44
C SER A 12 6.96 -25.64 3.32
N TRP A 13 5.75 -25.81 2.79
CA TRP A 13 5.19 -24.94 1.75
C TRP A 13 5.23 -23.47 2.12
N THR A 14 5.17 -23.13 3.42
CA THR A 14 5.37 -21.76 3.90
C THR A 14 6.76 -21.21 3.67
N THR A 15 7.79 -22.04 3.86
CA THR A 15 9.18 -21.64 3.60
C THR A 15 9.38 -21.39 2.11
N LEU A 16 8.75 -22.20 1.24
CA LEU A 16 8.76 -21.97 -0.21
C LEU A 16 8.05 -20.67 -0.59
N LEU A 17 6.87 -20.41 -0.03
CA LEU A 17 6.12 -19.18 -0.25
C LEU A 17 6.90 -17.95 0.23
N ALA A 18 7.49 -18.01 1.42
CA ALA A 18 8.31 -16.93 1.97
C ALA A 18 9.55 -16.68 1.09
N LEU A 19 10.22 -17.73 0.62
CA LEU A 19 11.36 -17.62 -0.31
C LEU A 19 10.92 -17.05 -1.67
N SER A 20 9.76 -17.46 -2.18
CA SER A 20 9.19 -16.91 -3.42
C SER A 20 8.85 -15.43 -3.30
N GLN A 21 8.29 -15.01 -2.16
CA GLN A 21 8.00 -13.60 -1.87
C GLN A 21 9.30 -12.79 -1.74
N PHE A 22 10.30 -13.31 -1.03
CA PHE A 22 11.59 -12.65 -0.88
C PHE A 22 12.30 -12.47 -2.23
N THR A 23 12.33 -13.52 -3.06
CA THR A 23 12.92 -13.44 -4.41
C THR A 23 12.14 -12.51 -5.33
N TYR A 24 10.81 -12.46 -5.22
CA TYR A 24 9.96 -11.50 -5.95
C TYR A 24 10.30 -10.05 -5.59
N LEU A 25 10.45 -9.74 -4.29
CA LEU A 25 10.85 -8.42 -3.82
C LEU A 25 12.27 -8.06 -4.27
N LEU A 26 13.21 -9.01 -4.25
CA LEU A 26 14.58 -8.81 -4.73
C LEU A 26 14.59 -8.44 -6.21
N LEU A 27 13.82 -9.17 -7.04
CA LEU A 27 13.67 -8.88 -8.47
C LEU A 27 13.09 -7.47 -8.69
N GLY A 28 12.02 -7.13 -7.95
CA GLY A 28 11.43 -5.80 -8.01
C GLY A 28 12.42 -4.70 -7.68
N ALA A 29 13.18 -4.86 -6.59
CA ALA A 29 14.20 -3.90 -6.16
C ALA A 29 15.28 -3.67 -7.24
N THR A 30 15.76 -4.75 -7.86
CA THR A 30 16.76 -4.66 -8.94
C THR A 30 16.19 -3.93 -10.17
N VAL A 31 14.98 -4.27 -10.61
CA VAL A 31 14.39 -3.66 -11.81
C VAL A 31 14.06 -2.19 -11.57
N PHE A 32 13.45 -1.82 -10.44
CA PHE A 32 13.18 -0.41 -10.12
C PHE A 32 14.46 0.41 -10.05
N GLN A 33 15.51 -0.13 -9.41
CA GLN A 33 16.80 0.53 -9.38
C GLN A 33 17.37 0.74 -10.80
N LEU A 34 17.27 -0.24 -11.68
CA LEU A 34 17.76 -0.12 -13.06
C LEU A 34 16.98 0.92 -13.87
N LEU A 35 15.66 0.97 -13.73
CA LEU A 35 14.80 1.86 -14.50
C LEU A 35 14.88 3.31 -14.01
N GLU A 36 14.95 3.54 -12.70
CA GLU A 36 14.76 4.88 -12.12
C GLU A 36 16.05 5.57 -11.67
N LYS A 37 17.13 4.84 -11.40
CA LYS A 37 18.38 5.43 -10.88
C LYS A 37 19.00 6.44 -11.84
N GLU A 38 18.96 6.17 -13.13
CA GLU A 38 19.53 7.09 -14.13
C GLU A 38 18.69 8.37 -14.25
N ALA A 39 17.36 8.23 -14.36
CA ALA A 39 16.44 9.37 -14.39
C ALA A 39 16.56 10.25 -13.14
N GLU A 40 16.70 9.64 -11.97
CA GLU A 40 16.93 10.37 -10.72
C GLU A 40 18.27 11.11 -10.72
N SER A 41 19.32 10.48 -11.25
CA SER A 41 20.64 11.10 -11.38
C SER A 41 20.62 12.32 -12.29
N GLN A 42 19.97 12.20 -13.45
CA GLN A 42 19.80 13.29 -14.40
C GLN A 42 18.99 14.44 -13.81
N ASN A 43 17.87 14.14 -13.16
CA ASN A 43 17.05 15.16 -12.51
C ASN A 43 17.82 15.89 -11.41
N ARG A 44 18.56 15.16 -10.56
CA ARG A 44 19.40 15.78 -9.52
C ARG A 44 20.46 16.71 -10.13
N ASN A 45 21.15 16.27 -11.17
CA ASN A 45 22.17 17.07 -11.85
C ASN A 45 21.55 18.32 -12.50
N HIS A 46 20.40 18.16 -13.16
CA HIS A 46 19.67 19.26 -13.77
C HIS A 46 19.29 20.34 -12.74
N PHE A 47 18.78 19.96 -11.57
CA PHE A 47 18.48 20.93 -10.51
C PHE A 47 19.70 21.63 -9.94
N GLN A 48 20.82 20.92 -9.78
CA GLN A 48 22.06 21.58 -9.35
C GLN A 48 22.53 22.59 -10.41
N MET A 49 22.42 22.27 -11.69
CA MET A 49 22.74 23.19 -12.78
C MET A 49 21.81 24.41 -12.81
N GLU A 50 20.50 24.21 -12.66
CA GLU A 50 19.52 25.31 -12.57
C GLU A 50 19.81 26.21 -11.36
N LYS A 51 20.09 25.62 -10.18
CA LYS A 51 20.48 26.35 -8.97
C LYS A 51 21.73 27.21 -9.21
N LEU A 52 22.75 26.66 -9.86
CA LEU A 52 23.97 27.40 -10.19
C LEU A 52 23.72 28.50 -11.23
N SER A 53 22.89 28.23 -12.24
CA SER A 53 22.53 29.22 -13.26
C SER A 53 21.74 30.40 -12.65
N PHE A 54 20.88 30.11 -11.67
CA PHE A 54 20.12 31.11 -10.93
C PHE A 54 21.04 31.99 -10.09
N LEU A 55 22.00 31.41 -9.36
CA LEU A 55 23.01 32.16 -8.61
C LEU A 55 23.92 33.00 -9.53
N ALA A 56 24.26 32.49 -10.72
CA ALA A 56 25.05 33.24 -11.69
C ALA A 56 24.28 34.46 -12.26
N ASN A 57 22.97 34.36 -12.43
CA ASN A 57 22.13 35.44 -12.93
C ASN A 57 21.83 36.50 -11.84
N TYR A 58 21.73 36.08 -10.58
CA TYR A 58 21.43 36.96 -9.44
C TYR A 58 22.61 37.07 -8.48
N THR A 59 23.59 37.90 -8.85
CA THR A 59 24.84 38.10 -8.08
C THR A 59 24.63 38.71 -6.69
N CYS A 60 23.45 39.25 -6.39
CA CYS A 60 23.08 39.76 -5.08
C CYS A 60 22.64 38.67 -4.09
N LEU A 61 22.45 37.43 -4.57
CA LEU A 61 22.03 36.29 -3.76
C LEU A 61 23.21 35.34 -3.56
N ASP A 62 23.56 35.06 -2.30
CA ASP A 62 24.56 34.05 -1.97
C ASP A 62 23.92 32.66 -1.86
N GLY A 63 24.75 31.61 -1.92
CA GLY A 63 24.27 30.23 -1.88
C GLY A 63 23.48 29.90 -0.60
N ALA A 64 23.88 30.48 0.53
CA ALA A 64 23.23 30.27 1.82
C ALA A 64 21.84 30.92 1.89
N ALA A 65 21.66 32.15 1.37
CA ALA A 65 20.33 32.76 1.31
C ALA A 65 19.40 32.00 0.36
N LEU A 66 19.91 31.50 -0.77
CA LEU A 66 19.12 30.67 -1.68
C LEU A 66 18.68 29.37 -1.00
N GLU A 67 19.57 28.69 -0.27
CA GLU A 67 19.21 27.48 0.46
C GLU A 67 18.17 27.74 1.54
N LYS A 68 18.32 28.82 2.30
CA LYS A 68 17.32 29.23 3.29
C LYS A 68 15.96 29.53 2.63
N PHE A 69 15.95 30.19 1.47
CA PHE A 69 14.73 30.46 0.73
C PHE A 69 14.07 29.18 0.20
N VAL A 70 14.87 28.27 -0.36
CA VAL A 70 14.39 26.95 -0.79
C VAL A 70 13.82 26.18 0.39
N GLN A 71 14.45 26.23 1.56
CA GLN A 71 13.94 25.59 2.78
C GLN A 71 12.58 26.16 3.18
N VAL A 72 12.40 27.48 3.19
CA VAL A 72 11.09 28.11 3.47
C VAL A 72 10.01 27.64 2.48
N ILE A 73 10.36 27.49 1.20
CA ILE A 73 9.44 26.96 0.19
C ILE A 73 9.09 25.49 0.47
N LEU A 74 10.07 24.67 0.84
CA LEU A 74 9.86 23.26 1.17
C LEU A 74 8.99 23.11 2.41
N ASP A 75 9.27 23.84 3.49
CA ASP A 75 8.48 23.84 4.73
C ASP A 75 7.03 24.29 4.49
N ALA A 76 6.84 25.33 3.68
CA ALA A 76 5.52 25.79 3.26
C ALA A 76 4.77 24.71 2.47
N ARG A 77 5.47 24.01 1.57
CA ARG A 77 4.89 22.93 0.76
C ARG A 77 4.53 21.70 1.58
N GLU A 78 5.38 21.31 2.53
CA GLU A 78 5.11 20.23 3.49
C GLU A 78 3.88 20.54 4.34
N SER A 79 3.67 21.82 4.66
CA SER A 79 2.46 22.32 5.34
C SER A 79 1.23 22.41 4.43
N GLY A 80 1.33 22.00 3.16
CA GLY A 80 0.26 22.06 2.17
C GLY A 80 0.00 23.45 1.60
N VAL A 81 0.87 24.43 1.85
CA VAL A 81 0.73 25.79 1.31
C VAL A 81 1.37 25.85 -0.07
N ASN A 82 0.64 26.40 -1.04
CA ASN A 82 1.19 26.63 -2.38
C ASN A 82 2.14 27.85 -2.35
N PRO A 83 3.43 27.68 -2.66
CA PRO A 83 4.41 28.76 -2.68
C PRO A 83 4.28 29.68 -3.91
N SER A 84 3.46 29.31 -4.90
CA SER A 84 3.24 30.04 -6.14
C SER A 84 1.88 30.75 -6.15
N GLY A 85 1.86 32.00 -6.61
CA GLY A 85 0.63 32.78 -6.84
C GLY A 85 0.34 33.85 -5.77
N ASN A 86 -0.64 34.72 -6.08
CA ASN A 86 -1.10 35.77 -5.17
C ASN A 86 -2.27 35.22 -4.34
N SER A 87 -2.16 35.30 -3.01
CA SER A 87 -2.96 34.64 -1.98
C SER A 87 -4.49 34.73 -2.15
N THR A 88 -5.09 33.75 -2.83
CA THR A 88 -6.52 33.37 -2.76
C THR A 88 -6.69 31.86 -2.98
N ASN A 89 -5.75 31.05 -2.49
CA ASN A 89 -5.87 29.60 -2.63
C ASN A 89 -6.99 29.07 -1.71
N PRO A 90 -7.91 28.24 -2.22
CA PRO A 90 -8.92 27.60 -1.39
C PRO A 90 -8.25 26.71 -0.34
N SER A 91 -8.86 26.61 0.84
CA SER A 91 -8.35 25.75 1.91
C SER A 91 -8.33 24.29 1.46
N ASN A 92 -7.20 23.59 1.68
CA ASN A 92 -7.11 22.14 1.48
C ASN A 92 -7.95 21.34 2.49
N TRP A 93 -8.47 21.99 3.54
CA TRP A 93 -9.32 21.40 4.58
C TRP A 93 -10.73 21.97 4.56
N ASP A 94 -11.24 22.37 3.40
CA ASP A 94 -12.68 22.60 3.22
C ASP A 94 -13.48 21.28 3.35
N PHE A 95 -14.81 21.35 3.43
CA PHE A 95 -15.62 20.14 3.66
C PHE A 95 -15.44 19.09 2.55
N GLY A 96 -15.39 19.52 1.28
CA GLY A 96 -15.23 18.61 0.14
C GLY A 96 -13.88 17.89 0.16
N SER A 97 -12.78 18.61 0.40
CA SER A 97 -11.45 18.03 0.52
C SER A 97 -11.32 17.16 1.77
N SER A 98 -11.92 17.56 2.89
CA SER A 98 -11.92 16.79 4.14
C SER A 98 -12.71 15.49 4.02
N PHE A 99 -13.86 15.51 3.33
CA PHE A 99 -14.64 14.31 3.03
C PHE A 99 -13.86 13.35 2.14
N PHE A 100 -13.22 13.88 1.10
CA PHE A 100 -12.37 13.08 0.22
C PHE A 100 -11.19 12.47 0.99
N PHE A 101 -10.51 13.27 1.83
CA PHE A 101 -9.44 12.80 2.73
C PHE A 101 -9.93 11.67 3.63
N ALA A 102 -11.06 11.86 4.34
CA ALA A 102 -11.64 10.83 5.20
C ALA A 102 -11.92 9.52 4.44
N GLY A 103 -12.39 9.62 3.20
CA GLY A 103 -12.54 8.49 2.29
C GLY A 103 -11.21 7.76 2.01
N THR A 104 -10.13 8.49 1.73
CA THR A 104 -8.79 7.90 1.48
C THR A 104 -8.22 7.17 2.69
N VAL A 105 -8.51 7.62 3.91
CA VAL A 105 -8.11 6.95 5.16
C VAL A 105 -8.83 5.63 5.31
N VAL A 106 -10.15 5.63 5.12
CA VAL A 106 -11.01 4.47 5.33
C VAL A 106 -10.85 3.41 4.23
N THR A 107 -10.48 3.84 3.02
CA THR A 107 -10.18 2.97 1.88
C THR A 107 -8.72 2.50 1.81
N THR A 108 -7.89 2.92 2.77
CA THR A 108 -6.45 2.62 2.84
C THR A 108 -5.69 2.98 1.55
N ILE A 109 -6.16 4.00 0.82
CA ILE A 109 -5.43 4.59 -0.32
C ILE A 109 -4.39 5.58 0.21
N GLY A 110 -4.79 6.35 1.22
CA GLY A 110 -3.92 7.03 2.17
C GLY A 110 -2.82 7.96 1.65
N LYS A 111 -3.00 8.63 0.50
CA LYS A 111 -2.24 9.85 0.21
C LYS A 111 -2.95 10.82 -0.73
N LEU A 112 -2.90 12.09 -0.37
CA LEU A 112 -3.36 13.23 -1.17
C LEU A 112 -2.20 14.21 -1.28
N THR A 113 -1.59 14.33 -2.46
CA THR A 113 -0.62 15.39 -2.74
C THR A 113 -1.32 16.51 -3.50
N PRO A 114 -1.39 17.74 -2.97
CA PRO A 114 -1.79 18.89 -3.77
C PRO A 114 -0.69 19.16 -4.82
N ASN A 115 -0.93 18.72 -6.04
CA ASN A 115 -0.06 19.02 -7.18
C ASN A 115 -0.53 20.30 -7.85
N HIS A 116 0.27 21.36 -7.72
CA HIS A 116 0.17 22.52 -8.61
C HIS A 116 1.35 22.56 -9.59
N TYR A 117 0.99 22.94 -10.82
CA TYR A 117 1.82 23.01 -12.01
C TYR A 117 3.08 23.85 -11.79
N LEU A 118 4.25 23.20 -11.87
CA LEU A 118 5.48 23.86 -12.31
C LEU A 118 5.93 23.13 -13.57
N THR A 119 5.73 23.75 -14.72
CA THR A 119 6.09 23.22 -16.05
C THR A 119 7.59 23.06 -16.28
N THR A 120 8.44 23.57 -15.37
CA THR A 120 9.91 23.40 -15.44
C THR A 120 10.50 22.63 -14.24
N ILE A 121 9.78 22.55 -13.11
CA ILE A 121 10.18 21.82 -11.89
C ILE A 121 9.16 20.70 -11.59
N ARG A 122 8.65 20.04 -12.64
CA ARG A 122 7.63 19.00 -12.52
C ARG A 122 8.18 17.70 -11.91
N MET A 123 9.49 17.44 -11.96
CA MET A 123 10.05 16.12 -11.65
C MET A 123 10.76 15.99 -10.30
N LEU A 124 11.05 17.09 -9.60
CA LEU A 124 11.91 17.04 -8.41
C LEU A 124 11.19 17.35 -7.09
N MET A 125 10.07 18.05 -7.16
CA MET A 125 9.40 18.59 -5.99
C MET A 125 8.02 17.95 -5.72
N HIS A 126 7.66 16.88 -6.45
CA HIS A 126 6.45 16.06 -6.21
C HIS A 126 6.48 15.26 -4.89
N ARG A 127 7.63 15.23 -4.20
CA ARG A 127 7.86 14.39 -3.01
C ARG A 127 7.50 15.05 -1.67
N TYR A 128 7.22 16.35 -1.64
CA TYR A 128 7.23 17.16 -0.40
C TYR A 128 5.90 17.87 -0.08
N GLY A 129 4.75 17.25 -0.36
CA GLY A 129 3.46 17.84 0.02
C GLY A 129 2.43 16.76 0.27
N ASN A 130 2.39 16.20 1.46
CA ASN A 130 1.39 15.21 1.83
C ASN A 130 0.31 15.93 2.63
N LEU A 131 -0.95 15.82 2.19
CA LEU A 131 -2.07 16.23 3.04
C LEU A 131 -2.22 15.19 4.14
N SER A 132 -1.58 15.41 5.29
CA SER A 132 -1.73 14.61 6.49
C SER A 132 -2.03 15.50 7.70
N PRO A 133 -2.60 14.94 8.79
CA PRO A 133 -2.82 15.69 10.02
C PRO A 133 -1.49 16.09 10.65
N THR A 134 -1.15 17.38 10.62
CA THR A 134 0.06 17.91 11.26
C THR A 134 -0.13 18.25 12.74
N THR A 135 -1.38 18.35 13.20
CA THR A 135 -1.70 18.69 14.58
C THR A 135 -1.79 17.43 15.45
N TYR A 136 -1.30 17.52 16.69
CA TYR A 136 -1.44 16.45 17.70
C TYR A 136 -2.88 15.89 17.81
N PRO A 137 -3.93 16.71 18.02
CA PRO A 137 -5.30 16.19 18.08
C PRO A 137 -5.76 15.56 16.75
N GLY A 138 -5.28 16.06 15.60
CA GLY A 138 -5.59 15.51 14.29
C GLY A 138 -4.99 14.12 14.06
N GLN A 139 -3.74 13.90 14.45
CA GLN A 139 -3.07 12.60 14.38
C GLN A 139 -3.78 11.56 15.25
N VAL A 140 -4.11 11.92 16.50
CA VAL A 140 -4.83 11.04 17.43
C VAL A 140 -6.23 10.72 16.90
N PHE A 141 -6.98 11.73 16.43
CA PHE A 141 -8.28 11.51 15.81
C PHE A 141 -8.19 10.58 14.60
N CYS A 142 -7.19 10.76 13.74
CA CYS A 142 -6.97 9.93 12.56
C CYS A 142 -6.77 8.45 12.91
N VAL A 143 -6.02 8.14 13.97
CA VAL A 143 -5.82 6.76 14.45
C VAL A 143 -7.15 6.13 14.84
N PHE A 144 -7.96 6.81 15.67
CA PHE A 144 -9.26 6.28 16.09
C PHE A 144 -10.26 6.18 14.94
N TYR A 145 -10.27 7.17 14.05
CA TYR A 145 -11.11 7.18 12.87
C TYR A 145 -10.79 6.01 11.94
N ALA A 146 -9.50 5.75 11.68
CA ALA A 146 -9.05 4.63 10.88
C ALA A 146 -9.31 3.27 11.55
N LEU A 147 -9.11 3.16 12.87
CA LEU A 147 -9.37 1.94 13.64
C LEU A 147 -10.81 1.43 13.49
N CYS A 148 -11.79 2.34 13.51
CA CYS A 148 -13.20 2.00 13.33
C CYS A 148 -13.61 1.97 11.85
N GLY A 149 -13.08 2.91 11.06
CA GLY A 149 -13.46 3.12 9.67
C GLY A 149 -13.00 2.01 8.74
N ILE A 150 -11.75 1.54 8.85
CA ILE A 150 -11.19 0.50 7.97
C ILE A 150 -11.98 -0.82 8.09
N PRO A 151 -12.26 -1.37 9.29
CA PRO A 151 -13.08 -2.57 9.41
C PRO A 151 -14.51 -2.39 8.88
N LEU A 152 -15.12 -1.22 9.13
CA LEU A 152 -16.46 -0.90 8.65
C LEU A 152 -16.50 -0.88 7.11
N ASN A 153 -15.52 -0.25 6.47
CA ASN A 153 -15.41 -0.22 5.02
C ASN A 153 -15.10 -1.58 4.42
N LEU A 154 -14.24 -2.38 5.06
CA LEU A 154 -13.99 -3.75 4.62
C LEU A 154 -15.26 -4.62 4.69
N ALA A 155 -16.07 -4.48 5.75
CA ALA A 155 -17.36 -5.16 5.86
C ALA A 155 -18.34 -4.71 4.77
N PHE A 156 -18.38 -3.41 4.47
CA PHE A 156 -19.19 -2.83 3.41
C PHE A 156 -18.76 -3.33 2.02
N LEU A 157 -17.47 -3.29 1.69
CA LEU A 157 -16.91 -3.80 0.43
C LEU A 157 -17.18 -5.29 0.26
N ASN A 158 -17.08 -6.08 1.34
CA ASN A 158 -17.43 -7.50 1.33
C ASN A 158 -18.91 -7.73 0.98
N GLN A 159 -19.82 -6.89 1.51
CA GLN A 159 -21.24 -6.98 1.19
C GLN A 159 -21.54 -6.55 -0.24
N LEU A 160 -20.87 -5.51 -0.74
CA LEU A 160 -20.96 -5.08 -2.15
C LEU A 160 -20.42 -6.17 -3.09
N SER A 161 -19.29 -6.79 -2.78
CA SER A 161 -18.70 -7.88 -3.56
C SER A 161 -19.62 -9.11 -3.61
N LYS A 162 -20.29 -9.45 -2.49
CA LYS A 162 -21.34 -10.48 -2.45
C LYS A 162 -22.53 -10.10 -3.33
N CYS A 163 -22.97 -8.84 -3.26
CA CYS A 163 -24.06 -8.35 -4.12
C CYS A 163 -23.72 -8.49 -5.61
N LEU A 164 -22.51 -8.09 -6.02
CA LEU A 164 -22.02 -8.27 -7.38
C LEU A 164 -21.95 -9.75 -7.79
N SER A 165 -21.47 -10.61 -6.89
CA SER A 165 -21.40 -12.06 -7.10
C SER A 165 -22.78 -12.70 -7.25
N MET A 166 -23.79 -12.22 -6.51
CA MET A 166 -25.18 -12.68 -6.68
C MET A 166 -25.76 -12.26 -8.02
N HIS A 167 -25.46 -11.05 -8.50
CA HIS A 167 -25.87 -10.62 -9.84
C HIS A 167 -25.22 -11.48 -10.92
N LEU A 168 -23.94 -11.81 -10.75
CA LEU A 168 -23.24 -12.74 -11.63
C LEU A 168 -23.90 -14.12 -11.63
N GLY A 169 -24.17 -14.71 -10.46
CA GLY A 169 -24.83 -16.03 -10.39
C GLY A 169 -26.24 -16.04 -10.98
N ARG A 170 -27.00 -14.93 -10.87
CA ARG A 170 -28.30 -14.79 -11.54
C ARG A 170 -28.16 -14.72 -13.07
N LEU A 171 -27.15 -14.00 -13.57
CA LEU A 171 -26.86 -13.90 -15.00
C LEU A 171 -26.43 -15.27 -15.54
N GLU A 172 -25.53 -15.94 -14.83
CA GLU A 172 -25.05 -17.28 -15.13
C GLU A 172 -26.21 -18.28 -15.20
N HIS A 173 -27.07 -18.34 -14.18
CA HIS A 173 -28.21 -19.27 -14.18
C HIS A 173 -29.14 -19.03 -15.38
N ARG A 174 -29.42 -17.76 -15.73
CA ARG A 174 -30.23 -17.42 -16.91
C ARG A 174 -29.56 -17.90 -18.20
N MET A 175 -28.26 -17.65 -18.36
CA MET A 175 -27.50 -18.03 -19.56
C MET A 175 -27.36 -19.55 -19.69
N VAL A 176 -27.04 -20.25 -18.60
CA VAL A 176 -26.90 -21.72 -18.57
C VAL A 176 -28.25 -22.41 -18.82
N SER A 177 -29.38 -21.83 -18.40
CA SER A 177 -30.71 -22.39 -18.72
C SER A 177 -31.07 -22.33 -20.22
N MET A 178 -30.37 -21.50 -21.02
CA MET A 178 -30.63 -21.33 -22.44
C MET A 178 -29.77 -22.23 -23.34
N VAL A 179 -28.76 -22.92 -22.80
CA VAL A 179 -27.72 -23.59 -23.62
C VAL A 179 -27.35 -24.99 -23.07
N PRO A 180 -27.12 -26.00 -23.95
CA PRO A 180 -26.81 -27.37 -23.52
C PRO A 180 -25.41 -27.59 -22.91
N HIS A 181 -24.42 -26.73 -23.16
CA HIS A 181 -23.03 -26.88 -22.66
C HIS A 181 -22.77 -26.05 -21.39
N LYS A 182 -23.08 -26.62 -20.22
CA LYS A 182 -23.10 -25.90 -18.92
C LYS A 182 -21.75 -25.31 -18.48
N GLN A 183 -20.68 -26.11 -18.47
CA GLN A 183 -19.36 -25.68 -17.97
C GLN A 183 -18.70 -24.59 -18.84
N CYS A 184 -18.80 -24.72 -20.17
CA CYS A 184 -18.23 -23.73 -21.09
C CYS A 184 -18.97 -22.38 -20.99
N VAL A 185 -20.29 -22.42 -20.86
CA VAL A 185 -21.13 -21.23 -20.71
C VAL A 185 -20.91 -20.54 -19.36
N GLU A 186 -20.69 -21.29 -18.29
CA GLU A 186 -20.33 -20.75 -16.96
C GLU A 186 -19.01 -19.98 -17.03
N VAL A 187 -17.94 -20.63 -17.51
CA VAL A 187 -16.62 -19.99 -17.65
C VAL A 187 -16.70 -18.77 -18.57
N LEU A 188 -17.40 -18.88 -19.71
CA LEU A 188 -17.58 -17.77 -20.65
C LEU A 188 -18.35 -16.61 -20.02
N THR A 189 -19.43 -16.87 -19.28
CA THR A 189 -20.26 -15.84 -18.64
C THR A 189 -19.48 -15.11 -17.55
N VAL A 190 -18.75 -15.84 -16.71
CA VAL A 190 -17.86 -15.25 -15.69
C VAL A 190 -16.77 -14.42 -16.35
N THR A 191 -16.13 -14.94 -17.40
CA THR A 191 -15.07 -14.22 -18.12
C THR A 191 -15.60 -12.94 -18.76
N LEU A 192 -16.74 -12.99 -19.45
CA LEU A 192 -17.36 -11.81 -20.08
C LEU A 192 -17.79 -10.77 -19.04
N PHE A 193 -18.35 -11.19 -17.91
CA PHE A 193 -18.71 -10.30 -16.82
C PHE A 193 -17.47 -9.60 -16.24
N LEU A 194 -16.41 -10.37 -15.97
CA LEU A 194 -15.15 -9.82 -15.47
C LEU A 194 -14.48 -8.87 -16.48
N LEU A 195 -14.58 -9.15 -17.77
CA LEU A 195 -14.08 -8.26 -18.82
C LEU A 195 -14.90 -6.97 -18.87
N MET A 196 -16.23 -7.06 -18.86
CA MET A 196 -17.12 -5.90 -18.93
C MET A 196 -16.90 -4.94 -17.76
N GLY A 197 -16.86 -5.44 -16.53
CA GLY A 197 -16.62 -4.57 -15.38
C GLY A 197 -15.19 -4.03 -15.33
N SER A 198 -14.19 -4.79 -15.83
CA SER A 198 -12.82 -4.25 -15.96
C SER A 198 -12.76 -3.12 -16.99
N VAL A 199 -13.51 -3.21 -18.09
CA VAL A 199 -13.63 -2.11 -19.04
C VAL A 199 -14.28 -0.89 -18.37
N LEU A 200 -15.38 -1.09 -17.64
CA LEU A 200 -16.12 -0.01 -16.99
C LEU A 200 -15.33 0.70 -15.88
N PHE A 201 -14.62 -0.06 -15.04
CA PHE A 201 -13.97 0.48 -13.84
C PHE A 201 -12.46 0.72 -13.98
N LEU A 202 -11.77 0.08 -14.93
CA LEU A 202 -10.32 0.23 -15.13
C LEU A 202 -9.94 0.92 -16.45
N ILE A 203 -10.64 0.63 -17.56
CA ILE A 203 -10.25 1.10 -18.91
C ILE A 203 -10.95 2.40 -19.32
N PHE A 204 -12.22 2.57 -18.94
CA PHE A 204 -13.00 3.77 -19.27
C PHE A 204 -12.62 5.02 -18.44
N PRO A 205 -12.43 4.96 -17.11
CA PRO A 205 -12.11 6.14 -16.31
C PRO A 205 -10.82 6.89 -16.71
N PRO A 206 -9.73 6.22 -17.12
CA PRO A 206 -8.54 6.89 -17.66
C PRO A 206 -8.82 7.82 -18.83
N VAL A 207 -9.82 7.52 -19.67
CA VAL A 207 -10.22 8.41 -20.77
C VAL A 207 -10.78 9.72 -20.22
N ILE A 208 -11.65 9.65 -19.21
CA ILE A 208 -12.20 10.82 -18.53
C ILE A 208 -11.07 11.62 -17.87
N PHE A 209 -10.20 10.95 -17.11
CA PHE A 209 -9.10 11.64 -16.43
C PHE A 209 -8.09 12.27 -17.40
N SER A 210 -7.84 11.64 -18.55
CA SER A 210 -6.97 12.23 -19.58
C SER A 210 -7.54 13.53 -20.15
N TYR A 211 -8.86 13.59 -20.34
CA TYR A 211 -9.54 14.78 -20.85
C TYR A 211 -9.68 15.87 -19.78
N VAL A 212 -9.97 15.49 -18.54
CA VAL A 212 -10.23 16.44 -17.46
C VAL A 212 -8.93 16.97 -16.85
N GLU A 213 -7.94 16.12 -16.61
CA GLU A 213 -6.71 16.46 -15.86
C GLU A 213 -5.49 16.79 -16.72
N ASP A 214 -5.64 16.81 -18.05
CA ASP A 214 -4.53 16.99 -19.01
C ASP A 214 -3.42 15.94 -18.84
N TRP A 215 -3.81 14.73 -18.43
CA TRP A 215 -2.92 13.58 -18.32
C TRP A 215 -2.90 12.80 -19.62
N SER A 216 -1.79 12.16 -19.93
CA SER A 216 -1.80 11.12 -20.96
C SER A 216 -2.68 9.94 -20.51
N TYR A 217 -3.24 9.19 -21.46
CA TYR A 217 -4.03 7.99 -21.14
C TYR A 217 -3.24 7.00 -20.25
N GLY A 218 -1.94 6.85 -20.48
CA GLY A 218 -1.07 5.99 -19.67
C GLY A 218 -0.93 6.46 -18.22
N GLU A 219 -0.85 7.78 -18.00
CA GLU A 219 -0.86 8.38 -16.66
C GLU A 219 -2.22 8.21 -15.98
N GLY A 220 -3.32 8.39 -16.72
CA GLY A 220 -4.67 8.14 -16.23
C GLY A 220 -4.87 6.66 -15.83
N PHE A 221 -4.37 5.72 -16.63
CA PHE A 221 -4.44 4.29 -16.31
C PHE A 221 -3.59 3.92 -15.09
N TYR A 222 -2.38 4.48 -15.01
CA TYR A 222 -1.52 4.33 -13.83
C TYR A 222 -2.22 4.88 -12.57
N TYR A 223 -2.80 6.08 -12.63
CA TYR A 223 -3.57 6.66 -11.53
C TYR A 223 -4.72 5.74 -11.09
N VAL A 224 -5.53 5.26 -12.05
CA VAL A 224 -6.67 4.38 -11.77
C VAL A 224 -6.21 3.09 -11.11
N PHE A 225 -5.18 2.44 -11.65
CA PHE A 225 -4.67 1.20 -11.09
C PHE A 225 -4.10 1.40 -9.68
N ILE A 226 -3.20 2.37 -9.48
CA ILE A 226 -2.55 2.65 -8.18
C ILE A 226 -3.56 3.05 -7.09
N THR A 227 -4.59 3.81 -7.47
CA THR A 227 -5.68 4.20 -6.57
C THR A 227 -6.51 3.00 -6.15
N LEU A 228 -6.93 2.16 -7.11
CA LEU A 228 -7.81 1.03 -6.82
C LEU A 228 -7.07 -0.13 -6.15
N SER A 229 -5.79 -0.32 -6.45
CA SER A 229 -4.95 -1.29 -5.75
C SER A 229 -4.56 -0.83 -4.33
N THR A 230 -5.13 0.28 -3.86
CA THR A 230 -4.88 0.89 -2.55
C THR A 230 -3.41 1.13 -2.25
N ILE A 231 -2.58 1.33 -3.29
CA ILE A 231 -1.18 1.74 -3.10
C ILE A 231 -1.15 3.25 -2.87
N GLY A 232 -1.85 4.02 -3.71
CA GLY A 232 -2.10 5.43 -3.47
C GLY A 232 -0.84 6.29 -3.27
N PHE A 233 0.12 6.27 -4.19
CA PHE A 233 1.34 7.08 -4.08
C PHE A 233 1.13 8.59 -3.96
N GLY A 234 -0.03 9.11 -4.37
CA GLY A 234 -0.35 10.55 -4.34
C GLY A 234 0.33 11.38 -5.44
N ASP A 235 1.17 10.79 -6.30
CA ASP A 235 1.81 11.49 -7.42
C ASP A 235 0.81 11.98 -8.49
N TYR A 236 -0.33 11.30 -8.63
CA TYR A 236 -1.48 11.75 -9.41
C TYR A 236 -2.72 11.83 -8.50
N VAL A 237 -3.44 12.95 -8.54
CA VAL A 237 -4.66 13.19 -7.76
C VAL A 237 -5.64 14.03 -8.57
N VAL A 238 -6.90 13.61 -8.56
CA VAL A 238 -7.98 14.29 -9.30
C VAL A 238 -8.42 15.59 -8.62
N GLY A 239 -8.71 16.60 -9.42
CA GLY A 239 -9.37 17.83 -8.98
C GLY A 239 -8.43 18.86 -8.36
N ASN A 240 -7.16 18.88 -8.76
CA ASN A 240 -6.16 19.84 -8.26
C ASN A 240 -5.94 21.07 -9.18
N GLY A 241 -6.66 21.23 -10.29
CA GLY A 241 -6.55 22.41 -11.16
C GLY A 241 -7.31 23.63 -10.61
N GLN A 242 -6.65 24.79 -10.50
CA GLN A 242 -7.24 26.02 -9.91
C GLN A 242 -8.36 26.66 -10.73
N GLU A 243 -8.49 26.34 -12.02
CA GLU A 243 -9.44 27.00 -12.92
C GLU A 243 -10.68 26.15 -13.27
N LYS A 244 -10.92 25.06 -12.56
CA LYS A 244 -12.08 24.19 -12.87
C LYS A 244 -13.32 24.65 -12.13
N GLN A 245 -14.38 25.06 -12.83
CA GLN A 245 -15.70 25.20 -12.22
C GLN A 245 -16.16 23.83 -11.68
N ASN A 246 -16.69 23.80 -10.45
CA ASN A 246 -17.25 22.61 -9.77
C ASN A 246 -16.26 21.51 -9.33
N VAL A 247 -15.05 21.85 -8.88
CA VAL A 247 -14.06 20.88 -8.31
C VAL A 247 -14.66 19.96 -7.24
N SER A 248 -15.53 20.49 -6.36
CA SER A 248 -16.12 19.72 -5.26
C SER A 248 -17.03 18.58 -5.75
N LEU A 249 -17.90 18.83 -6.73
CA LEU A 249 -18.78 17.80 -7.30
C LEU A 249 -17.98 16.72 -8.02
N TYR A 250 -16.96 17.10 -8.77
CA TYR A 250 -16.08 16.16 -9.45
C TYR A 250 -15.32 15.25 -8.48
N ARG A 251 -14.78 15.79 -7.38
CA ARG A 251 -14.15 15.00 -6.31
C ARG A 251 -15.13 14.04 -5.64
N CYS A 252 -16.37 14.48 -5.39
CA CYS A 252 -17.42 13.60 -4.86
C CYS A 252 -17.77 12.47 -5.84
N LEU A 253 -17.91 12.75 -7.14
CA LEU A 253 -18.17 11.73 -8.17
C LEU A 253 -17.00 10.74 -8.28
N ALA A 254 -15.76 11.23 -8.22
CA ALA A 254 -14.58 10.37 -8.19
C ALA A 254 -14.55 9.48 -6.94
N ALA A 255 -14.89 10.01 -5.76
CA ALA A 255 -14.99 9.22 -4.54
C ALA A 255 -16.06 8.11 -4.63
N VAL A 256 -17.23 8.42 -5.19
CA VAL A 256 -18.29 7.42 -5.44
C VAL A 256 -17.80 6.35 -6.41
N TRP A 257 -17.14 6.74 -7.50
CA TRP A 257 -16.55 5.78 -8.44
C TRP A 257 -15.51 4.86 -7.77
N ILE A 258 -14.61 5.42 -6.95
CA ILE A 258 -13.59 4.65 -6.21
C ILE A 258 -14.26 3.56 -5.36
N ILE A 259 -15.35 3.86 -4.65
CA ILE A 259 -16.05 2.87 -3.81
C ILE A 259 -16.52 1.66 -4.63
N PHE A 260 -17.16 1.89 -5.78
CA PHE A 260 -17.63 0.79 -6.63
C PHE A 260 -16.48 0.04 -7.31
N ALA A 261 -15.46 0.78 -7.77
CA ALA A 261 -14.30 0.22 -8.43
C ALA A 261 -13.41 -0.60 -7.45
N LEU A 262 -13.33 -0.21 -6.18
CA LEU A 262 -12.66 -0.99 -5.13
C LEU A 262 -13.39 -2.32 -4.88
N ALA A 263 -14.73 -2.32 -4.84
CA ALA A 263 -15.50 -3.57 -4.72
C ALA A 263 -15.25 -4.50 -5.92
N TRP A 264 -15.09 -3.93 -7.12
CA TRP A 264 -14.74 -4.68 -8.32
C TRP A 264 -13.31 -5.24 -8.28
N LEU A 265 -12.32 -4.42 -7.91
CA LEU A 265 -10.94 -4.88 -7.83
C LEU A 265 -10.76 -5.92 -6.72
N ALA A 266 -11.44 -5.77 -5.59
CA ALA A 266 -11.46 -6.78 -4.53
C ALA A 266 -11.97 -8.14 -5.04
N LEU A 267 -12.97 -8.17 -5.93
CA LEU A 267 -13.41 -9.40 -6.60
C LEU A 267 -12.29 -10.00 -7.47
N LEU A 268 -11.64 -9.18 -8.29
CA LEU A 268 -10.53 -9.61 -9.16
C LEU A 268 -9.35 -10.17 -8.36
N LEU A 269 -8.92 -9.49 -7.30
CA LEU A 269 -7.81 -9.92 -6.44
C LEU A 269 -8.16 -11.20 -5.68
N ASN A 270 -9.40 -11.35 -5.20
CA ASN A 270 -9.86 -12.58 -4.55
C ASN A 270 -9.84 -13.79 -5.50
N ILE A 271 -10.30 -13.61 -6.75
CA ILE A 271 -10.23 -14.66 -7.78
C ILE A 271 -8.76 -14.95 -8.14
N GLY A 272 -7.94 -13.91 -8.31
CA GLY A 272 -6.51 -14.03 -8.59
C GLY A 272 -5.76 -14.79 -7.50
N ALA A 273 -6.03 -14.51 -6.23
CA ALA A 273 -5.46 -15.24 -5.11
C ALA A 273 -5.87 -16.72 -5.10
N ARG A 274 -7.13 -17.05 -5.41
CA ARG A 274 -7.57 -18.46 -5.53
C ARG A 274 -6.86 -19.19 -6.68
N ILE A 275 -6.71 -18.53 -7.83
CA ILE A 275 -5.96 -19.08 -8.98
C ILE A 275 -4.50 -19.33 -8.57
N MET A 276 -3.90 -18.37 -7.85
CA MET A 276 -2.53 -18.49 -7.36
C MET A 276 -2.38 -19.63 -6.35
N GLU A 277 -3.32 -19.78 -5.39
CA GLU A 277 -3.34 -20.91 -4.45
C GLU A 277 -3.43 -22.27 -5.18
N HIS A 278 -4.25 -22.36 -6.24
CA HIS A 278 -4.37 -23.58 -7.04
C HIS A 278 -3.09 -23.87 -7.85
N PHE A 279 -2.50 -22.85 -8.48
CA PHE A 279 -1.25 -22.99 -9.25
C PHE A 279 -0.08 -23.41 -8.37
N LEU A 280 0.01 -22.84 -7.16
CA LEU A 280 1.05 -23.17 -6.19
C LEU A 280 0.83 -24.53 -5.50
N GLY A 281 -0.19 -25.30 -5.88
CA GLY A 281 -0.40 -26.65 -5.37
C GLY A 281 -0.69 -26.70 -3.87
N LEU A 282 -1.17 -25.59 -3.27
CA LEU A 282 -1.53 -25.51 -1.86
C LEU A 282 -2.85 -26.26 -1.60
N LYS A 283 -2.81 -27.59 -1.75
CA LYS A 283 -3.90 -28.48 -1.33
C LYS A 283 -3.98 -28.41 0.19
N GLN A 284 -5.02 -27.79 0.73
CA GLN A 284 -5.26 -27.70 2.17
C GLN A 284 -5.28 -29.11 2.78
N PRO A 285 -4.39 -29.44 3.74
CA PRO A 285 -4.63 -30.56 4.63
C PRO A 285 -5.49 -30.06 5.79
N SER A 286 -6.64 -30.70 5.99
CA SER A 286 -7.33 -30.69 7.27
C SER A 286 -6.38 -31.27 8.33
N VAL A 287 -5.92 -30.45 9.27
CA VAL A 287 -5.00 -30.87 10.34
C VAL A 287 -5.79 -31.57 11.44
N THR A 288 -5.74 -32.90 11.47
CA THR A 288 -5.87 -33.70 12.69
C THR A 288 -4.52 -33.74 13.41
N ALA A 289 -4.57 -33.59 14.73
CA ALA A 289 -3.44 -33.50 15.64
C ALA A 289 -2.62 -34.80 15.73
N GLY A 290 -1.31 -34.67 15.96
CA GLY A 290 -0.42 -35.77 16.31
C GLY A 290 1.07 -35.45 16.22
N ASP A 291 1.62 -35.10 17.38
CA ASP A 291 2.98 -35.28 17.90
C ASP A 291 4.17 -34.34 17.56
N GLU A 292 4.79 -33.93 18.67
CA GLU A 292 5.95 -33.07 18.89
C GLU A 292 7.27 -33.78 18.57
N GLN A 293 8.27 -33.05 18.05
CA GLN A 293 9.64 -33.09 18.61
C GLN A 293 10.44 -31.86 18.16
N ARG A 294 11.48 -31.55 18.95
CA ARG A 294 11.98 -30.24 19.34
C ARG A 294 13.29 -29.86 18.63
N SER A 295 13.50 -28.55 18.52
CA SER A 295 14.68 -27.75 18.17
C SER A 295 16.05 -28.43 18.00
N SER A 296 16.78 -28.02 16.94
CA SER A 296 18.03 -27.24 17.07
C SER A 296 18.53 -26.78 15.69
N PHE A 297 18.45 -25.47 15.41
CA PHE A 297 19.43 -24.76 14.57
C PHE A 297 19.17 -23.25 14.67
N MET A 298 19.44 -22.70 15.86
CA MET A 298 19.71 -21.27 16.02
C MET A 298 21.15 -21.15 16.48
N ASP A 299 22.05 -21.18 15.49
CA ASP A 299 23.36 -20.54 15.53
C ASP A 299 23.80 -20.44 14.07
N ASP A 300 23.50 -19.29 13.45
CA ASP A 300 24.26 -18.68 12.33
C ASP A 300 23.58 -17.47 11.66
N ILE A 301 22.49 -16.95 12.22
CA ILE A 301 21.92 -15.65 11.78
C ILE A 301 22.12 -14.59 12.88
N SER A 302 23.37 -14.32 13.22
CA SER A 302 23.75 -13.18 14.08
C SER A 302 24.89 -12.33 13.51
N LYS A 303 25.28 -12.51 12.24
CA LYS A 303 26.45 -11.83 11.68
C LYS A 303 26.23 -10.82 10.54
N TYR A 304 25.00 -10.55 10.13
CA TYR A 304 24.71 -9.49 9.14
C TYR A 304 23.54 -8.60 9.56
N GLY A 305 23.69 -7.95 10.72
CA GLY A 305 22.99 -6.70 10.99
C GLY A 305 23.74 -5.56 10.31
N MET A 306 23.43 -5.28 9.03
CA MET A 306 23.93 -4.06 8.38
C MET A 306 23.15 -2.86 8.90
N SER A 307 23.66 -2.28 9.99
CA SER A 307 23.41 -0.91 10.38
C SER A 307 24.14 0.02 9.40
N LEU A 308 23.40 0.89 8.72
CA LEU A 308 23.96 2.00 7.94
C LEU A 308 23.44 3.31 8.50
N LYS A 309 23.96 3.70 9.67
CA LYS A 309 24.09 5.13 9.98
C LYS A 309 25.09 5.73 9.00
N THR A 310 24.61 6.49 8.04
CA THR A 310 25.47 7.41 7.29
C THR A 310 24.80 8.77 7.28
N ASN A 311 25.29 9.65 8.14
CA ASN A 311 25.24 11.09 7.93
C ASN A 311 25.94 11.37 6.60
N ASN A 312 25.14 11.62 5.56
CA ASN A 312 25.42 12.38 4.35
C ASN A 312 24.24 12.14 3.39
N THR A 313 23.36 13.13 3.26
CA THR A 313 22.22 13.18 2.31
C THR A 313 22.67 13.35 0.85
N SER A 314 23.80 12.75 0.45
CA SER A 314 24.41 12.87 -0.89
C SER A 314 24.30 11.62 -1.76
N GLY A 315 23.67 10.54 -1.27
CA GLY A 315 23.40 9.35 -2.08
C GLY A 315 21.93 9.27 -2.48
N GLY A 316 21.66 9.22 -3.79
CA GLY A 316 20.31 9.20 -4.37
C GLY A 316 19.35 8.17 -3.77
N PHE A 317 18.05 8.40 -3.99
CA PHE A 317 16.92 7.66 -3.46
C PHE A 317 16.79 6.25 -4.03
N TRP A 318 17.18 5.98 -5.28
CA TRP A 318 17.12 4.65 -5.89
C TRP A 318 18.39 3.82 -5.63
N LYS A 319 18.68 3.60 -4.36
CA LYS A 319 19.63 2.56 -3.90
C LYS A 319 18.90 1.23 -3.74
N PHE A 320 19.65 0.13 -3.71
CA PHE A 320 19.06 -1.22 -3.60
C PHE A 320 18.15 -1.36 -2.36
N THR A 321 18.59 -0.92 -1.18
CA THR A 321 17.80 -0.97 0.06
C THR A 321 16.51 -0.17 -0.05
N SER A 322 16.58 1.07 -0.54
CA SER A 322 15.42 1.93 -0.73
C SER A 322 14.47 1.39 -1.82
N SER A 323 15.02 0.76 -2.86
CA SER A 323 14.24 0.10 -3.91
C SER A 323 13.54 -1.16 -3.39
N ALA A 324 14.15 -1.87 -2.43
CA ALA A 324 13.53 -3.01 -1.76
C ALA A 324 12.41 -2.58 -0.81
N VAL A 325 12.61 -1.49 -0.05
CA VAL A 325 11.54 -0.89 0.77
C VAL A 325 10.39 -0.40 -0.11
N PHE A 326 10.69 0.25 -1.24
CA PHE A 326 9.68 0.63 -2.23
C PHE A 326 8.93 -0.59 -2.78
N ALA A 327 9.64 -1.63 -3.23
CA ALA A 327 9.02 -2.86 -3.73
C ALA A 327 8.12 -3.54 -2.67
N ALA A 328 8.57 -3.56 -1.41
CA ALA A 328 7.76 -4.05 -0.30
C ALA A 328 6.50 -3.19 -0.13
N ALA A 329 6.62 -1.86 -0.11
CA ALA A 329 5.50 -0.94 0.03
C ALA A 329 4.45 -1.04 -1.10
N VAL A 330 4.88 -1.35 -2.33
CA VAL A 330 3.96 -1.64 -3.46
C VAL A 330 3.18 -2.93 -3.21
N VAL A 331 3.87 -3.99 -2.79
CA VAL A 331 3.31 -5.33 -2.63
C VAL A 331 2.44 -5.45 -1.37
N THR A 332 2.77 -4.70 -0.32
CA THR A 332 1.98 -4.57 0.91
C THR A 332 0.93 -3.45 0.84
N THR A 333 0.84 -2.75 -0.29
CA THR A 333 -0.08 -1.63 -0.53
C THR A 333 -0.02 -0.56 0.55
N ILE A 334 1.17 -0.29 1.12
CA ILE A 334 1.37 0.81 2.08
C ILE A 334 1.57 2.13 1.33
N GLY A 335 2.35 2.10 0.24
CA GLY A 335 2.52 3.21 -0.69
C GLY A 335 2.79 4.61 -0.11
N TYR A 336 3.79 4.74 0.77
CA TYR A 336 4.23 6.03 1.35
C TYR A 336 4.36 7.21 0.36
N GLY A 337 4.61 6.91 -0.92
CA GLY A 337 4.68 7.92 -1.98
C GLY A 337 5.82 8.93 -1.82
N ASN A 338 6.79 8.64 -0.95
CA ASN A 338 8.05 9.37 -0.80
C ASN A 338 9.02 9.05 -1.95
N VAL A 339 8.89 7.86 -2.53
CA VAL A 339 9.57 7.41 -3.74
C VAL A 339 8.51 6.87 -4.69
N VAL A 340 8.52 7.35 -5.94
CA VAL A 340 7.56 6.97 -6.99
C VAL A 340 8.28 6.86 -8.33
N PRO A 341 7.85 5.96 -9.23
CA PRO A 341 8.45 5.84 -10.54
C PRO A 341 8.15 7.07 -11.40
N THR A 342 9.22 7.74 -11.82
CA THR A 342 9.15 8.93 -12.67
C THR A 342 9.17 8.57 -14.15
N THR A 343 9.78 7.45 -14.50
CA THR A 343 9.88 7.00 -15.88
C THR A 343 8.62 6.27 -16.32
N THR A 344 8.26 6.38 -17.60
CA THR A 344 7.13 5.63 -18.17
C THR A 344 7.33 4.12 -18.02
N GLN A 345 8.57 3.64 -18.20
CA GLN A 345 8.92 2.22 -18.06
C GLN A 345 8.75 1.76 -16.61
N GLY A 346 9.22 2.55 -15.63
CA GLY A 346 9.05 2.27 -14.21
C GLY A 346 7.58 2.23 -13.79
N ARG A 347 6.73 3.12 -14.31
CA ARG A 347 5.28 3.11 -14.05
C ARG A 347 4.60 1.86 -14.60
N VAL A 348 4.91 1.48 -15.85
CA VAL A 348 4.38 0.26 -16.47
C VAL A 348 4.83 -0.99 -15.71
N PHE A 349 6.12 -1.06 -15.37
CA PHE A 349 6.66 -2.15 -14.55
C PHE A 349 5.98 -2.21 -13.18
N CYS A 350 5.74 -1.07 -12.53
CA CYS A 350 5.06 -1.00 -11.23
C CYS A 350 3.66 -1.61 -11.28
N VAL A 351 2.88 -1.33 -12.33
CA VAL A 351 1.54 -1.92 -12.50
C VAL A 351 1.64 -3.45 -12.64
N ILE A 352 2.52 -3.94 -13.52
CA ILE A 352 2.71 -5.38 -13.73
C ILE A 352 3.20 -6.06 -12.45
N PHE A 353 4.15 -5.44 -11.75
CA PHE A 353 4.71 -5.93 -10.50
C PHE A 353 3.65 -6.00 -9.38
N ALA A 354 2.73 -5.04 -9.31
CA ALA A 354 1.64 -5.05 -8.35
C ALA A 354 0.58 -6.13 -8.67
N ILE A 355 0.27 -6.38 -9.96
CA ILE A 355 -0.74 -7.39 -10.37
C ILE A 355 -0.41 -8.78 -9.82
N PHE A 356 0.86 -9.19 -9.82
CA PHE A 356 1.29 -10.48 -9.27
C PHE A 356 1.69 -10.40 -7.79
N GLY A 357 2.30 -9.28 -7.38
CA GLY A 357 2.79 -9.10 -6.02
C GLY A 357 1.68 -9.04 -4.98
N ILE A 358 0.60 -8.30 -5.25
CA ILE A 358 -0.51 -8.11 -4.29
C ILE A 358 -1.19 -9.45 -3.97
N PRO A 359 -1.62 -10.29 -4.95
CA PRO A 359 -2.16 -11.61 -4.66
C PRO A 359 -1.17 -12.53 -3.93
N LEU A 360 0.12 -12.51 -4.30
CA LEU A 360 1.14 -13.33 -3.66
C LEU A 360 1.30 -12.96 -2.17
N ASN A 361 1.38 -11.66 -1.88
CA ASN A 361 1.44 -11.16 -0.52
C ASN A 361 0.19 -11.54 0.27
N MET A 362 -1.00 -11.46 -0.33
CA MET A 362 -2.24 -11.87 0.32
C MET A 362 -2.24 -13.36 0.68
N VAL A 363 -1.72 -14.24 -0.18
CA VAL A 363 -1.57 -15.68 0.11
C VAL A 363 -0.59 -15.90 1.26
N VAL A 364 0.56 -15.22 1.26
CA VAL A 364 1.55 -15.30 2.34
C VAL A 364 0.95 -14.84 3.67
N LEU A 365 0.29 -13.68 3.70
CA LEU A 365 -0.37 -13.15 4.90
C LEU A 365 -1.47 -14.07 5.41
N ASN A 366 -2.28 -14.66 4.53
CA ASN A 366 -3.30 -15.65 4.90
C ASN A 366 -2.68 -16.88 5.58
N GLN A 367 -1.56 -17.37 5.07
CA GLN A 367 -0.86 -18.50 5.70
C GLN A 367 -0.26 -18.10 7.04
N VAL A 368 0.52 -17.03 7.11
CA VAL A 368 1.12 -16.53 8.36
C VAL A 368 0.04 -16.31 9.44
N GLY A 369 -1.11 -15.73 9.07
CA GLY A 369 -2.25 -15.57 9.96
C GLY A 369 -2.80 -16.88 10.50
N LYS A 370 -2.92 -17.92 9.67
CA LYS A 370 -3.34 -19.27 10.11
C LYS A 370 -2.34 -19.90 11.08
N TYR A 371 -1.04 -19.76 10.83
CA TYR A 371 0.00 -20.26 11.75
C TYR A 371 -0.05 -19.53 13.09
N MET A 372 -0.19 -18.20 13.09
CA MET A 372 -0.31 -17.41 14.31
C MET A 372 -1.55 -17.80 15.14
N LEU A 373 -2.70 -17.98 14.47
CA LEU A 373 -3.93 -18.45 15.11
C LEU A 373 -3.81 -19.89 15.65
N ALA A 374 -3.06 -20.77 14.98
CA ALA A 374 -2.84 -22.14 15.45
C ALA A 374 -1.98 -22.16 16.72
N ILE A 375 -0.91 -21.36 16.77
CA ILE A 375 -0.06 -21.20 17.95
C ILE A 375 -0.90 -20.68 19.13
N GLU A 376 -1.69 -19.64 18.88
CA GLU A 376 -2.57 -19.01 19.87
C GLU A 376 -3.59 -20.02 20.44
N ARG A 377 -4.28 -20.76 19.58
CA ARG A 377 -5.22 -21.81 19.99
C ARG A 377 -4.55 -22.94 20.77
N ASN A 378 -3.36 -23.38 20.34
CA ASN A 378 -2.62 -24.43 21.03
C ASN A 378 -2.24 -23.98 22.44
N PHE A 379 -1.75 -22.75 22.59
CA PHE A 379 -1.41 -22.18 23.89
C PHE A 379 -2.66 -22.04 24.79
N CYS A 380 -3.74 -21.46 24.27
CA CYS A 380 -5.00 -21.30 24.99
C CYS A 380 -5.60 -22.64 25.45
N THR A 381 -5.58 -23.66 24.59
CA THR A 381 -6.09 -24.99 24.93
C THR A 381 -5.19 -25.73 25.91
N MET A 382 -3.86 -25.58 25.84
CA MET A 382 -2.93 -26.14 26.84
C MET A 382 -3.22 -25.61 28.25
N ILE A 383 -3.53 -24.31 28.37
CA ILE A 383 -3.86 -23.70 29.67
C ILE A 383 -5.28 -24.08 30.10
N ALA A 384 -6.26 -23.96 29.21
CA ALA A 384 -7.66 -24.23 29.53
C ALA A 384 -7.88 -25.69 29.97
N LYS A 385 -7.14 -26.66 29.39
CA LYS A 385 -7.20 -28.08 29.79
C LYS A 385 -6.81 -28.31 31.25
N LYS A 386 -6.02 -27.42 31.87
CA LYS A 386 -5.62 -27.50 33.28
C LYS A 386 -6.65 -26.94 34.26
N THR A 387 -7.82 -26.47 33.78
CA THR A 387 -8.82 -25.79 34.61
C THR A 387 -10.20 -26.45 34.52
N SER A 388 -10.97 -26.39 35.62
CA SER A 388 -12.33 -26.97 35.69
C SER A 388 -13.34 -26.24 34.78
N HIS A 389 -13.17 -24.93 34.55
CA HIS A 389 -14.08 -24.12 33.73
C HIS A 389 -13.55 -23.85 32.30
N GLN A 390 -13.19 -24.91 31.58
CA GLN A 390 -12.49 -24.86 30.29
C GLN A 390 -13.04 -23.84 29.28
N LYS A 391 -14.36 -23.84 29.03
CA LYS A 391 -14.98 -22.95 28.02
C LYS A 391 -14.87 -21.45 28.38
N ARG A 392 -15.11 -21.10 29.66
CA ARG A 392 -15.01 -19.70 30.11
C ARG A 392 -13.57 -19.21 30.09
N VAL A 393 -12.65 -20.05 30.58
CA VAL A 393 -11.21 -19.75 30.58
C VAL A 393 -10.69 -19.56 29.17
N LEU A 394 -11.09 -20.41 28.22
CA LEU A 394 -10.68 -20.32 26.83
C LEU A 394 -11.09 -19.00 26.17
N VAL A 395 -12.35 -18.56 26.34
CA VAL A 395 -12.82 -17.28 25.80
C VAL A 395 -12.08 -16.10 26.43
N CYS A 396 -11.87 -16.12 27.75
CA CYS A 396 -11.12 -15.07 28.42
C CYS A 396 -9.66 -15.00 27.96
N LEU A 397 -9.02 -16.16 27.72
CA LEU A 397 -7.65 -16.24 27.23
C LEU A 397 -7.50 -15.73 25.79
N HIS A 398 -8.42 -16.13 24.89
CA HIS A 398 -8.44 -15.60 23.52
C HIS A 398 -8.55 -14.07 23.52
N PHE A 399 -9.47 -13.52 24.33
CA PHE A 399 -9.68 -12.08 24.42
C PHE A 399 -8.47 -11.35 25.03
N SER A 400 -7.88 -11.90 26.10
CA SER A 400 -6.72 -11.27 26.75
C SER A 400 -5.46 -11.32 25.88
N LEU A 401 -5.21 -12.43 25.17
CA LEU A 401 -4.09 -12.54 24.23
C LEU A 401 -4.27 -11.62 23.02
N PHE A 402 -5.50 -11.47 22.51
CA PHE A 402 -5.79 -10.52 21.44
C PHE A 402 -5.44 -9.09 21.85
N ILE A 403 -5.89 -8.65 23.04
CA ILE A 403 -5.57 -7.31 23.57
C ILE A 403 -4.06 -7.17 23.81
N ALA A 404 -3.43 -8.14 24.48
CA ALA A 404 -2.01 -8.09 24.78
C ALA A 404 -1.14 -8.06 23.52
N SER A 405 -1.50 -8.86 22.52
CA SER A 405 -0.84 -8.86 21.21
C SER A 405 -0.99 -7.53 20.51
N GLY A 406 -2.20 -6.94 20.48
CA GLY A 406 -2.43 -5.62 19.90
C GLY A 406 -1.60 -4.51 20.56
N ILE A 407 -1.52 -4.51 21.90
CA ILE A 407 -0.69 -3.57 22.64
C ILE A 407 0.79 -3.79 22.31
N LEU A 408 1.27 -5.03 22.32
CA LEU A 408 2.67 -5.35 22.04
C LEU A 408 3.08 -4.91 20.62
N TYR A 409 2.23 -5.16 19.62
CA TYR A 409 2.48 -4.82 18.22
C TYR A 409 2.52 -3.30 17.96
N LEU A 410 1.88 -2.48 18.80
CA LEU A 410 1.95 -1.02 18.70
C LEU A 410 3.05 -0.43 19.59
N VAL A 411 3.19 -0.91 20.82
CA VAL A 411 4.10 -0.30 21.81
C VAL A 411 5.56 -0.61 21.51
N VAL A 412 5.90 -1.84 21.09
CA VAL A 412 7.31 -2.21 20.84
C VAL A 412 7.92 -1.39 19.68
N PRO A 413 7.29 -1.31 18.49
CA PRO A 413 7.81 -0.48 17.41
C PRO A 413 7.82 1.01 17.76
N MET A 414 6.82 1.50 18.49
CA MET A 414 6.77 2.89 18.96
C MET A 414 7.96 3.25 19.85
N MET A 415 8.32 2.38 20.80
CA MET A 415 9.51 2.57 21.65
C MET A 415 10.80 2.51 20.83
N PHE A 416 10.85 1.66 19.80
CA PHE A 416 11.99 1.59 18.88
C PHE A 416 12.16 2.90 18.10
N PHE A 417 11.11 3.43 17.48
CA PHE A 417 11.21 4.68 16.71
C PHE A 417 11.51 5.88 17.59
N GLN A 418 10.99 5.93 18.82
CA GLN A 418 11.39 6.97 19.77
C GLN A 418 12.90 6.93 20.08
N ALA A 419 13.46 5.73 20.26
CA ALA A 419 14.88 5.58 20.62
C ALA A 419 15.83 5.87 19.45
N TYR A 420 15.45 5.55 18.22
CA TYR A 420 16.32 5.65 17.04
C TYR A 420 16.09 6.89 16.16
N GLU A 421 14.84 7.31 15.98
CA GLU A 421 14.46 8.45 15.12
C GLU A 421 14.24 9.75 15.91
N GLY A 422 14.18 9.67 17.25
CA GLY A 422 13.92 10.82 18.11
C GLY A 422 12.48 11.34 18.04
N TRP A 423 11.57 10.60 17.41
CA TRP A 423 10.15 10.94 17.34
C TRP A 423 9.49 10.90 18.72
N THR A 424 8.46 11.71 18.91
CA THR A 424 7.62 11.62 20.10
C THR A 424 6.86 10.29 20.12
N LEU A 425 6.45 9.86 21.32
CA LEU A 425 5.69 8.62 21.49
C LEU A 425 4.39 8.61 20.67
N THR A 426 3.76 9.78 20.50
CA THR A 426 2.54 9.94 19.68
C THR A 426 2.83 9.81 18.20
N GLU A 427 3.89 10.44 17.70
CA GLU A 427 4.30 10.33 16.29
C GLU A 427 4.70 8.88 15.96
N GLY A 428 5.43 8.22 16.87
CA GLY A 428 5.76 6.80 16.76
C GLY A 428 4.51 5.92 16.71
N MET A 429 3.53 6.17 17.58
CA MET A 429 2.25 5.43 17.58
C MET A 429 1.46 5.67 16.29
N TYR A 430 1.37 6.93 15.85
CA TYR A 430 0.71 7.34 14.61
C TYR A 430 1.35 6.64 13.40
N TYR A 431 2.67 6.73 13.26
CA TYR A 431 3.41 6.08 12.18
C TYR A 431 3.20 4.56 12.16
N CYS A 432 3.31 3.90 13.32
CA CYS A 432 3.14 2.46 13.42
C CYS A 432 1.72 2.05 13.01
N PHE A 433 0.71 2.77 13.50
CA PHE A 433 -0.68 2.47 13.19
C PHE A 433 -0.99 2.69 11.71
N ILE A 434 -0.60 3.84 11.14
CA ILE A 434 -0.84 4.19 9.73
C ILE A 434 -0.10 3.24 8.77
N THR A 435 1.10 2.79 9.14
CA THR A 435 1.88 1.80 8.38
C THR A 435 1.21 0.42 8.43
N LEU A 436 0.86 -0.07 9.62
CA LEU A 436 0.26 -1.39 9.80
C LEU A 436 -1.15 -1.50 9.20
N SER A 437 -1.88 -0.39 9.20
CA SER A 437 -3.21 -0.29 8.57
C SER A 437 -3.14 -0.01 7.07
N THR A 438 -1.93 0.01 6.48
CA THR A 438 -1.69 0.23 5.04
C THR A 438 -2.21 1.56 4.50
N VAL A 439 -2.44 2.55 5.37
CA VAL A 439 -2.84 3.90 4.94
C VAL A 439 -1.62 4.65 4.38
N GLY A 440 -0.50 4.67 5.11
CA GLY A 440 0.79 5.13 4.58
C GLY A 440 0.85 6.55 3.99
N PHE A 441 0.54 7.59 4.78
CA PHE A 441 0.63 8.99 4.32
C PHE A 441 2.02 9.45 3.87
N GLY A 442 3.08 8.78 4.36
CA GLY A 442 4.47 9.08 4.02
C GLY A 442 4.98 10.42 4.52
N ASP A 443 4.30 11.01 5.50
CA ASP A 443 4.75 12.15 6.29
C ASP A 443 5.84 11.77 7.29
N PHE A 444 5.79 10.53 7.80
CA PHE A 444 6.88 9.87 8.50
C PHE A 444 7.37 8.68 7.69
N VAL A 445 8.69 8.56 7.51
CA VAL A 445 9.34 7.40 6.88
C VAL A 445 10.64 7.13 7.63
N ALA A 446 10.84 5.88 8.04
CA ALA A 446 12.06 5.42 8.72
C ALA A 446 12.99 4.62 7.79
#